data_AF-A0A8C5YSX5-F1
#
_entry.id   AF-A0A8C5YSX5-F1
#
_cell.length_a   1.000
_cell.length_b   1.000
_cell.length_c   1.000
_cell.angle_alpha   90.00
_cell.angle_beta   90.00
_cell.angle_gamma   90.00
#
_symmetry.space_group_name_H-M   'P 1'
#
loop_
_entity.id
_entity.type
_entity.pdbx_description
1 polymer ?
#
loop_
_entity_poly.entity_id
_entity_poly.type
_entity_poly.pdbx_seq_one_letter_code
_entity_poly.pdbx_strand_id
1 'polypeptide(L)' 'MDQIQGMVYVRQCHTNYIPVCGSNGDTYQNECFLRRAACKHQKEITVVARGPCYSGMYDILLSKC' A
#
# COMPACT_ATOMS: atom_id res chain seq x y z
N MET A 1 -26.17 -9.88 -5.87
CA MET A 1 -25.80 -10.24 -4.48
C MET A 1 -25.09 -9.03 -3.92
N ASP A 2 -25.88 -7.98 -3.79
CA ASP A 2 -25.45 -6.61 -3.53
C ASP A 2 -25.87 -6.33 -2.10
N GLN A 3 -24.91 -6.24 -1.19
CA GLN A 3 -25.20 -5.85 0.19
C GLN A 3 -24.70 -4.44 0.39
N ILE A 4 -25.65 -3.52 0.23
CA ILE A 4 -25.57 -2.14 0.66
C ILE A 4 -25.62 -2.14 2.19
N GLN A 5 -24.45 -2.07 2.82
CA GLN A 5 -24.28 -1.57 4.19
C GLN A 5 -23.45 -0.29 4.08
N GLY A 6 -23.98 0.81 4.61
CA GLY A 6 -23.45 2.17 4.47
C GLY A 6 -21.91 2.28 4.48
N MET A 7 -21.37 2.71 3.35
CA MET A 7 -20.14 3.50 3.19
C MET A 7 -18.86 3.02 3.91
N VAL A 8 -18.57 1.72 4.02
CA VAL A 8 -17.16 1.25 4.06
C VAL A 8 -17.08 -0.15 3.43
N TYR A 9 -17.02 -0.21 2.09
CA TYR A 9 -16.72 -1.48 1.41
C TYR A 9 -15.26 -1.85 1.70
N VAL A 10 -15.02 -2.59 2.78
CA VAL A 10 -13.74 -3.24 3.03
C VAL A 10 -13.61 -4.31 1.97
N ARG A 11 -13.04 -3.96 0.80
CA ARG A 11 -12.66 -4.92 -0.25
C ARG A 11 -11.95 -6.08 0.46
N GLN A 12 -12.49 -7.30 0.38
CA GLN A 12 -11.71 -8.47 0.78
C GLN A 12 -10.47 -8.49 -0.12
N CYS A 13 -9.30 -8.37 0.49
CA CYS A 13 -8.04 -8.37 -0.24
C CYS A 13 -7.52 -9.80 -0.32
N HIS A 14 -7.03 -10.19 -1.49
CA HIS A 14 -6.22 -11.40 -1.59
C HIS A 14 -4.96 -11.24 -0.73
N THR A 15 -4.43 -12.34 -0.21
CA THR A 15 -3.23 -12.34 0.62
C THR A 15 -1.94 -12.47 -0.19
N ASN A 16 -2.03 -12.52 -1.54
CA ASN A 16 -0.84 -12.53 -2.39
C ASN A 16 0.05 -11.32 -2.07
N TYR A 17 1.33 -11.61 -1.86
CA TYR A 17 2.36 -10.62 -1.56
C TYR A 17 2.89 -10.03 -2.87
N ILE A 18 2.40 -8.84 -3.21
CA ILE A 18 2.80 -8.07 -4.40
C ILE A 18 3.01 -6.64 -3.89
N PRO A 19 4.15 -6.36 -3.24
CA PRO A 19 4.31 -5.16 -2.44
C PRO A 19 4.24 -3.90 -3.30
N VAL A 20 3.69 -2.84 -2.73
CA VAL A 20 3.62 -1.51 -3.34
C VAL A 20 4.04 -0.45 -2.34
N CYS A 21 4.69 0.59 -2.84
CA CYS A 21 5.06 1.74 -2.04
C CYS A 21 3.94 2.78 -2.12
N GLY A 22 3.43 3.21 -0.96
CA GLY A 22 2.45 4.28 -0.86
C GLY A 22 3.10 5.67 -0.89
N SER A 23 2.32 6.69 -1.28
CA SER A 23 2.74 8.09 -1.27
C SER A 23 3.07 8.65 0.11
N ASN A 24 2.64 7.95 1.16
CA ASN A 24 3.01 8.20 2.54
C ASN A 24 4.36 7.59 2.96
N GLY A 25 5.07 6.91 2.05
CA GLY A 25 6.35 6.25 2.33
C GLY A 25 6.22 4.86 2.99
N ASP A 26 5.01 4.36 3.17
CA ASP A 26 4.76 3.03 3.75
C ASP A 26 4.67 1.95 2.67
N THR A 27 5.23 0.78 2.98
CA THR A 27 5.08 -0.42 2.15
C THR A 27 3.77 -1.13 2.47
N TYR A 28 2.97 -1.43 1.46
CA TYR A 28 1.77 -2.25 1.58
C TYR A 28 1.96 -3.60 0.90
N GLN A 29 1.45 -4.67 1.52
CA GLN A 29 1.53 -6.04 1.00
C GLN A 29 0.98 -6.19 -0.43
N ASN A 30 -0.05 -5.42 -0.77
CA ASN A 30 -0.53 -5.23 -2.13
C ASN A 30 -1.39 -3.96 -2.22
N GLU A 31 -1.78 -3.61 -3.44
CA GLU A 31 -2.60 -2.42 -3.73
C GLU A 31 -3.96 -2.44 -3.00
N CYS A 32 -4.57 -3.60 -2.79
CA CYS A 32 -5.82 -3.69 -2.04
C CYS A 32 -5.63 -3.29 -0.58
N PHE A 33 -4.55 -3.76 0.07
CA PHE A 33 -4.23 -3.34 1.44
C PHE A 33 -3.90 -1.85 1.53
N LEU A 34 -3.26 -1.27 0.51
CA LEU A 34 -3.03 0.18 0.41
C LEU A 34 -4.36 0.94 0.37
N ARG A 35 -5.27 0.57 -0.54
CA ARG A 35 -6.60 1.21 -0.65
C ARG A 35 -7.42 1.07 0.63
N ARG A 36 -7.33 -0.09 1.30
CA ARG A 36 -7.98 -0.33 2.58
C ARG A 36 -7.40 0.56 3.68
N ALA A 37 -6.08 0.74 3.72
CA ALA A 37 -5.43 1.66 4.65
C ALA A 37 -5.82 3.12 4.38
N ALA A 38 -5.83 3.53 3.11
CA ALA A 38 -6.29 4.86 2.69
C ALA A 38 -7.71 5.15 3.20
N CYS A 39 -8.63 4.20 3.01
CA CYS A 39 -10.00 4.29 3.50
C CYS A 39 -10.09 4.31 5.04
N LYS A 40 -9.38 3.40 5.71
CA LYS A 40 -9.37 3.28 7.19
C LYS A 40 -8.82 4.54 7.86
N HIS A 41 -7.79 5.14 7.28
CA HIS A 41 -7.14 6.33 7.83
C HIS A 41 -7.73 7.63 7.32
N GLN A 42 -8.74 7.58 6.43
CA GLN A 42 -9.32 8.75 5.77
C GLN A 42 -8.23 9.65 5.14
N LYS A 43 -7.21 9.00 4.57
CA LYS A 43 -6.09 9.67 3.90
C LYS A 43 -5.98 9.17 2.48
N GLU A 44 -5.71 10.09 1.57
CA GLU A 44 -5.37 9.71 0.20
C GLU A 44 -3.95 9.15 0.19
N ILE A 45 -3.84 7.87 -0.19
CA ILE A 45 -2.57 7.17 -0.35
C ILE A 45 -2.59 6.62 -1.77
N THR A 46 -1.63 7.04 -2.59
CA THR A 46 -1.48 6.59 -3.96
C THR A 46 -0.27 5.66 -4.07
N VAL A 47 -0.25 4.79 -5.07
CA VAL A 47 0.92 3.97 -5.35
C VAL A 47 1.97 4.85 -6.01
N VAL A 48 3.16 4.96 -5.41
CA VAL A 48 4.30 5.69 -5.99
C VAL A 48 5.33 4.77 -6.63
N ALA A 49 5.41 3.51 -6.19
CA ALA A 49 6.27 2.52 -6.81
C ALA A 49 5.67 1.10 -6.70
N ARG A 50 5.97 0.28 -7.71
CA ARG A 50 5.76 -1.18 -7.64
C ARG A 50 6.94 -1.79 -6.89
N GLY A 51 6.69 -2.54 -5.84
CA GLY A 51 7.71 -2.99 -4.88
C GLY A 51 7.60 -2.26 -3.53
N PRO A 52 8.34 -2.71 -2.51
CA PRO A 52 8.36 -2.05 -1.20
C PRO A 52 8.98 -0.66 -1.28
N CYS A 53 8.58 0.24 -0.38
CA CYS A 53 9.31 1.47 -0.13
C CYS A 53 10.71 1.18 0.42
N TYR A 54 11.62 2.13 0.24
CA TYR A 54 13.02 2.06 0.68
C TYR A 54 13.14 1.96 2.20
N SER A 55 13.01 0.74 2.73
CA SER A 55 13.11 0.41 4.14
C SER A 55 14.01 -0.82 4.32
N GLY A 56 15.31 -0.63 4.06
CA GLY A 56 16.48 -1.43 4.52
C GLY A 56 16.53 -2.91 4.10
N MET A 57 17.56 -3.49 3.49
CA MET A 57 18.98 -3.17 3.25
C MET A 57 19.39 -4.04 2.05
N TYR A 58 20.15 -3.55 1.08
CA TYR A 58 21.61 -3.60 1.20
C TYR A 58 22.27 -2.25 0.87
N ASP A 59 23.14 -1.86 1.80
CA ASP A 59 24.16 -0.83 1.73
C ASP A 59 25.19 -1.05 0.60
N ILE A 60 24.82 -0.90 -0.68
CA ILE A 60 25.81 -0.84 -1.79
C ILE A 60 25.69 0.40 -2.67
N LEU A 61 24.66 1.24 -2.55
CA LEU A 61 24.59 2.49 -3.31
C LEU A 61 24.47 3.73 -2.43
N LEU A 62 25.19 3.73 -1.31
CA LEU A 62 25.76 4.97 -0.81
C LEU A 62 26.90 5.40 -1.76
N SER A 63 26.52 5.86 -2.95
CA SER A 63 27.31 6.72 -3.80
C SER A 63 26.38 7.86 -4.22
N LYS A 64 26.08 8.72 -3.24
CA LYS A 64 26.29 10.15 -3.47
C LYS A 64 27.78 10.33 -3.17
N CYS A 65 28.66 10.72 -4.09
CA CYS A 65 28.49 11.68 -5.17
C CYS A 65 27.72 11.22 -6.40
#